data_AF-A0A1S1RIU8-F1
#
_entry.id   AF-A0A1S1RIU8-F1
#
_cell.length_a   1.000
_cell.length_b   1.000
_cell.length_c   1.000
_cell.angle_alpha   90.00
_cell.angle_beta   90.00
_cell.angle_gamma   90.00
#
_symmetry.space_group_name_H-M   'P 1'
#
loop_
_entity.id
_entity.type
_entity.pdbx_description
1 polymer ?
#
loop_
_entity_poly.entity_id
_entity_poly.type
_entity_poly.pdbx_seq_one_letter_code
_entity_poly.pdbx_strand_id
1 'polypeptide(L)' 'MFAERGYQRTSLDAIARRVSLTRQGVLRCFPSKGKLLIAILQHREELNREHLLAARTDEDLPSQMAAVVTLDHERSDSLR' A
#
# COMPACT_ATOMS: atom_id res chain seq x y z
N MET A 1 -12.38 -0.57 2.16
CA MET A 1 -12.52 -0.22 3.62
C MET A 1 -11.84 1.11 3.95
N PHE A 2 -10.51 1.21 4.14
CA PHE A 2 -9.89 2.50 4.51
C PHE A 2 -10.05 3.59 3.45
N ALA A 3 -9.85 3.25 2.17
CA ALA A 3 -10.05 4.20 1.06
C ALA A 3 -11.54 4.56 0.84
N GLU A 4 -12.46 3.64 1.16
CA GLU A 4 -13.90 3.84 0.93
C GLU A 4 -14.58 4.63 2.06
N ARG A 5 -14.15 4.45 3.31
CA ARG A 5 -14.86 4.97 4.51
C ARG A 5 -14.00 5.89 5.37
N GLY A 6 -12.71 5.99 5.06
CA GLY A 6 -11.71 6.71 5.83
C GLY A 6 -11.13 5.90 6.99
N TYR A 7 -9.95 6.33 7.45
CA TYR A 7 -9.23 5.69 8.54
C TYR A 7 -10.05 5.68 9.83
N GLN A 8 -10.54 6.83 10.31
CA GLN A 8 -11.22 6.94 11.61
C GLN A 8 -12.45 6.05 11.73
N ARG A 9 -13.33 6.06 10.71
CA ARG A 9 -14.59 5.30 10.70
C ARG A 9 -14.43 3.80 10.52
N THR A 10 -13.24 3.33 10.13
CA THR A 10 -12.98 1.91 9.97
C THR A 10 -12.45 1.32 11.27
N SER A 11 -13.22 0.50 11.99
CA SER A 11 -12.74 -0.18 13.20
C SER A 11 -11.98 -1.48 12.87
N LEU A 12 -11.07 -1.89 13.76
CA LEU A 12 -10.38 -3.19 13.62
C LEU A 12 -11.36 -4.37 13.66
N ASP A 13 -12.47 -4.25 14.39
CA ASP A 13 -13.54 -5.26 14.41
C ASP A 13 -14.26 -5.38 13.07
N ALA A 14 -14.54 -4.26 12.40
CA ALA A 14 -15.14 -4.27 11.07
C ALA A 14 -14.20 -4.91 10.02
N ILE A 15 -12.89 -4.66 10.14
CA ILE A 15 -11.88 -5.30 9.30
C ILE A 15 -11.83 -6.81 9.59
N ALA A 16 -11.69 -7.20 10.86
CA ALA A 16 -11.61 -8.58 11.31
C ALA A 16 -12.79 -9.41 10.81
N ARG A 17 -14.02 -8.88 10.96
CA ARG A 17 -15.24 -9.50 10.40
C ARG A 17 -15.18 -9.70 8.90
N ARG A 18 -14.66 -8.73 8.14
CA ARG A 18 -14.60 -8.81 6.68
C ARG A 18 -13.62 -9.88 6.19
N VAL A 19 -12.57 -10.15 6.95
CA VAL A 19 -11.55 -11.16 6.63
C VAL A 19 -11.74 -12.45 7.43
N SER A 20 -12.88 -12.62 8.11
CA SER A 20 -13.21 -13.79 8.95
C SER A 20 -12.15 -14.11 10.02
N LEU A 21 -11.54 -13.06 10.59
CA LEU A 21 -10.62 -13.15 11.72
C LEU A 21 -11.27 -12.55 12.97
N THR A 22 -10.70 -12.87 14.14
CA THR A 22 -10.99 -12.14 15.37
C THR A 22 -10.19 -10.85 15.42
N ARG A 23 -10.63 -9.86 16.20
CA ARG A 23 -9.86 -8.63 16.45
C ARG A 23 -8.46 -8.93 16.95
N GLN A 24 -8.33 -9.90 17.86
CA GLN A 24 -7.03 -10.35 18.38
C GLN A 24 -6.17 -11.01 17.30
N GLY A 25 -6.78 -11.77 16.39
CA GLY A 25 -6.10 -12.34 15.23
C GLY A 25 -5.51 -11.27 14.31
N VAL A 26 -6.27 -10.20 14.02
CA VAL A 26 -5.77 -9.04 13.26
C VAL A 26 -4.66 -8.32 14.01
N LEU A 27 -4.81 -8.12 15.32
CA LEU A 27 -3.80 -7.44 16.15
C LEU A 27 -2.50 -8.23 16.28
N ARG A 28 -2.56 -9.57 16.21
CA ARG A 28 -1.37 -10.43 16.17
C ARG A 28 -0.57 -10.21 14.89
N CYS A 29 -1.23 -10.00 13.76
CA CYS A 29 -0.57 -9.68 12.49
C CYS A 29 -0.09 -8.21 12.46
N PHE A 30 -0.91 -7.30 12.99
CA PHE A 30 -0.67 -5.86 12.96
C PHE A 30 -0.94 -5.25 14.33
N PRO A 31 0.10 -4.87 15.09
CA PRO A 31 -0.03 -4.46 16.50
C PRO A 31 -0.96 -3.26 16.74
N SER A 32 -1.25 -2.48 15.70
CA SER A 32 -2.21 -1.39 15.78
C SER A 32 -2.88 -1.11 14.43
N LYS A 33 -3.99 -0.38 14.46
CA LYS A 33 -4.68 0.13 13.27
C LYS A 33 -3.76 1.02 12.40
N GLY A 34 -2.86 1.77 13.03
CA GLY A 34 -1.87 2.59 12.33
C GLY A 34 -0.82 1.73 11.62
N LYS A 35 -0.32 0.68 12.27
CA LYS A 35 0.62 -0.26 11.64
C LYS A 35 -0.03 -1.06 10.50
N LEU A 36 -1.31 -1.41 10.63
CA LEU A 36 -2.08 -1.99 9.53
C LEU A 36 -2.21 -1.01 8.36
N LEU A 37 -2.49 0.28 8.62
CA LEU A 37 -2.57 1.28 7.56
C LEU A 37 -1.24 1.42 6.82
N ILE A 38 -0.12 1.52 7.54
CA ILE A 38 1.22 1.59 6.95
C ILE A 38 1.49 0.38 6.06
N ALA A 39 1.20 -0.83 6.56
CA ALA A 39 1.39 -2.06 5.78
C ALA A 39 0.54 -2.08 4.50
N ILE A 40 -0.70 -1.59 4.56
CA ILE A 40 -1.56 -1.48 3.38
C ILE A 40 -1.00 -0.47 2.38
N LEU A 41 -0.49 0.67 2.85
CA LEU A 41 0.09 1.69 1.96
C LEU A 41 1.34 1.15 1.26
N GLN A 42 2.23 0.47 2.00
CA GLN A 42 3.41 -0.19 1.44
C GLN A 42 3.04 -1.28 0.44
N HIS A 43 2.05 -2.11 0.75
CA HIS A 43 1.60 -3.15 -0.17
C HIS A 43 0.97 -2.58 -1.44
N ARG A 44 0.20 -1.48 -1.33
CA ARG A 44 -0.35 -0.78 -2.50
C ARG A 44 0.73 -0.20 -3.38
N GLU A 45 1.76 0.38 -2.79
CA GLU A 45 2.91 0.90 -3.52
C GLU A 45 3.62 -0.20 -4.31
N GLU A 46 3.80 -1.37 -3.70
CA GLU A 46 4.36 -2.55 -4.38
C GLU A 46 3.54 -2.97 -5.59
N LEU A 47 2.22 -3.14 -5.41
CA LEU A 47 1.32 -3.52 -6.51
C LEU A 47 1.30 -2.47 -7.63
N ASN A 48 1.36 -1.19 -7.28
CA ASN A 48 1.39 -0.11 -8.27
C ASN A 48 2.69 -0.15 -9.09
N ARG A 49 3.81 -0.54 -8.45
CA ARG A 49 5.09 -0.76 -9.13
C ARG A 49 5.02 -1.97 -10.07
N GLU A 50 4.45 -3.08 -9.60
CA GLU A 50 4.27 -4.29 -10.41
C GLU A 50 3.43 -4.02 -11.66
N HIS A 51 2.34 -3.25 -11.54
CA HIS A 51 1.50 -2.88 -12.69
C HIS A 51 2.20 -1.96 -13.69
N LEU A 52 3.02 -1.03 -13.22
CA LEU A 52 3.81 -0.15 -14.10
C LEU A 52 4.87 -0.94 -14.88
N LEU A 53 5.38 -2.03 -14.30
CA LEU A 53 6.28 -2.95 -14.99
C LEU A 53 5.53 -3.86 -15.98
N ALA A 54 4.27 -4.20 -15.72
CA ALA A 54 3.45 -5.00 -16.64
C ALA A 54 2.96 -4.20 -17.86
N ALA A 55 2.69 -2.89 -17.72
CA ALA A 55 2.27 -1.97 -18.78
C ALA A 55 3.36 -1.66 -19.85
N ARG A 56 4.54 -2.28 -19.71
CA ARG A 56 5.72 -2.15 -20.59
C ARG A 56 5.59 -2.80 -21.97
N THR A 57 4.51 -3.55 -22.20
CA THR A 57 4.42 -4.46 -23.37
C THR A 57 3.89 -3.81 -24.65
N ASP A 58 3.37 -2.57 -24.59
CA ASP A 58 2.76 -1.88 -25.75
C ASP A 58 3.29 -0.45 -26.07
N GLU A 59 4.33 0.07 -25.38
CA GLU A 59 4.91 1.41 -25.67
C GLU A 59 6.43 1.49 -25.37
N ASP A 60 7.11 2.50 -25.92
CA ASP A 60 8.57 2.69 -25.80
C ASP A 60 9.05 2.93 -24.34
N LEU A 61 10.16 2.29 -24.04
CA LEU A 61 10.71 1.92 -22.74
C LEU A 61 11.38 3.06 -21.92
N PRO A 62 12.01 4.09 -22.52
CA PRO A 62 12.70 5.18 -21.81
C PRO A 62 11.76 6.13 -21.04
N SER A 63 10.59 6.44 -21.60
CA SER A 63 9.61 7.34 -20.98
C SER A 63 8.99 6.72 -19.72
N GLN A 64 8.81 5.39 -19.70
CA GLN A 64 8.37 4.66 -18.50
C GLN A 64 9.49 4.55 -17.43
N MET A 65 10.78 4.60 -17.79
CA MET A 65 11.90 4.58 -16.82
C MET A 65 12.18 5.94 -16.20
N ALA A 66 12.03 7.05 -16.94
CA ALA A 66 12.10 8.38 -16.36
C ALA A 66 11.02 8.60 -15.29
N ALA A 67 9.82 8.05 -15.51
CA ALA A 67 8.72 8.15 -14.55
C ALA A 67 9.01 7.44 -13.21
N VAL A 68 9.61 6.24 -13.23
CA VAL A 68 9.90 5.46 -12.01
C VAL A 68 11.12 5.98 -11.26
N VAL A 69 12.17 6.39 -11.98
CA VAL A 69 13.42 6.85 -11.36
C VAL A 69 13.26 8.20 -10.66
N THR A 70 12.41 9.09 -11.15
CA THR A 70 12.04 10.31 -10.42
C THR A 70 11.22 10.01 -9.16
N LEU A 71 10.37 8.97 -9.19
CA LEU A 71 9.52 8.58 -8.05
C LEU A 71 10.31 7.95 -6.88
N ASP A 72 11.41 7.25 -7.16
CA ASP A 72 12.26 6.62 -6.12
C ASP A 72 13.40 7.52 -5.59
N HIS A 73 13.82 8.54 -6.36
CA HIS A 73 14.92 9.42 -5.94
C HIS A 73 14.50 10.43 -4.85
N GLU A 74 13.30 11.00 -4.91
CA GLU A 74 12.79 11.92 -3.86
C GLU A 74 12.56 11.24 -2.50
N ARG A 75 12.26 9.95 -2.50
CA ARG A 75 12.12 9.17 -1.26
C ARG A 75 13.43 8.91 -0.53
N SER A 76 14.55 8.92 -1.24
CA SER A 76 15.88 8.59 -0.71
C SER A 76 16.57 9.80 -0.06
N ASP A 77 16.23 11.03 -0.44
CA ASP A 77 16.81 12.25 0.17
C ASP A 77 16.08 12.73 1.43
N SER A 78 14.78 12.42 1.60
CA SER A 78 14.01 12.85 2.80
C SER A 78 14.14 11.92 4.01
N LEU A 79 14.88 10.82 3.89
CA LEU A 79 15.14 9.85 4.98
C LEU A 79 16.59 9.91 5.51
N ARG A 80 17.37 10.92 5.09
CA ARG A 80 18.66 11.33 5.67
C ARG A 80 18.46 12.52 6.61
#